data_AF-A0A970V3U3-F1
#
_entry.id   AF-A0A970V3U3-F1
#
_cell.length_a   1.000
_cell.length_b   1.000
_cell.length_c   1.000
_cell.angle_alpha   90.00
_cell.angle_beta   90.00
_cell.angle_gamma   90.00
#
_symmetry.space_group_name_H-M   'P 1'
#
loop_
_entity.id
_entity.type
_entity.pdbx_description
1 polymer ?
#
loop_
_entity_poly.entity_id
_entity_poly.type
_entity_poly.pdbx_seq_one_letter_code
_entity_poly.pdbx_strand_id
1 'polypeptide(L)' 'MPQIICLGEPIVDMVANEPSPDLINARHFTKAAGGAPMNVAA' A
#
# COMPACT_ATOMS: atom_id res chain seq x y z
N MET A 1 -6.49 18.48 20.70
CA MET A 1 -6.41 18.79 19.26
C MET A 1 -5.35 17.89 18.63
N PRO A 2 -5.62 17.27 17.48
CA PRO A 2 -4.63 16.43 16.81
C PRO A 2 -3.38 17.25 16.48
N GLN A 3 -2.19 16.67 16.67
CA GLN A 3 -0.91 17.32 16.34
C GLN A 3 -0.65 17.31 14.84
N ILE A 4 -1.17 16.31 14.13
CA ILE A 4 -1.04 16.14 12.68
C ILE A 4 -2.40 15.67 12.15
N ILE A 5 -2.80 16.21 11.01
CA ILE A 5 -3.96 15.75 10.25
C ILE A 5 -3.45 15.36 8.86
N CYS A 6 -3.57 14.09 8.52
CA CYS A 6 -3.25 13.55 7.20
C CYS A 6 -4.53 13.46 6.38
N LEU A 7 -4.56 14.11 5.21
CA LEU A 7 -5.70 14.09 4.30
C LEU A 7 -5.30 13.42 2.99
N GLY A 8 -6.09 12.46 2.55
CA GLY A 8 -5.92 11.81 1.25
C GLY A 8 -6.64 10.48 1.19
N GLU A 9 -6.36 9.73 0.13
CA GLU A 9 -7.04 8.47 -0.15
C GLU A 9 -6.45 7.29 0.64
N PRO A 10 -7.29 6.44 1.25
CA PRO A 10 -6.91 5.12 1.72
C PRO A 10 -6.89 4.15 0.54
N ILE A 11 -5.83 3.35 0.39
CA ILE A 11 -5.77 2.30 -0.64
C ILE A 11 -5.34 0.95 -0.06
N VAL A 12 -5.58 -0.12 -0.84
CA VAL A 12 -5.06 -1.46 -0.55
C VAL A 12 -3.98 -1.77 -1.58
N ASP A 13 -2.76 -1.97 -1.11
CA ASP A 13 -1.65 -2.37 -1.96
C ASP A 13 -1.64 -3.90 -2.12
N MET A 14 -1.63 -4.36 -3.37
CA MET A 14 -1.45 -5.76 -3.73
C MET A 14 0.00 -5.99 -4.10
N VAL A 15 0.82 -6.42 -3.14
CA VAL A 15 2.27 -6.58 -3.32
C VAL A 15 2.55 -8.00 -3.82
N ALA A 16 3.20 -8.14 -4.97
CA ALA A 16 3.60 -9.44 -5.49
C ALA A 16 4.69 -10.06 -4.59
N ASN A 17 4.52 -11.33 -4.23
CA ASN A 17 5.42 -12.04 -3.31
C ASN A 17 6.63 -12.70 -4.03
N GLU A 18 6.71 -12.54 -5.35
CA GLU A 18 7.69 -13.20 -6.21
C GLU A 18 8.64 -12.12 -6.79
N PRO A 19 9.97 -12.32 -6.73
CA PRO A 19 10.91 -11.46 -7.44
C PRO A 19 10.85 -11.80 -8.94
N SER A 20 9.82 -11.31 -9.61
CA SER A 20 9.62 -11.37 -11.06
C SER A 20 9.73 -9.95 -11.64
N PRO A 21 10.34 -9.76 -12.82
CA PRO A 21 10.37 -8.46 -13.47
C PRO A 21 8.97 -7.98 -13.91
N ASP A 22 8.05 -8.91 -14.16
CA ASP A 22 6.72 -8.59 -14.70
C ASP A 22 5.59 -8.99 -13.74
N LEU A 23 4.68 -8.04 -13.50
CA LEU A 23 3.50 -8.23 -12.67
C LEU A 23 2.47 -9.18 -13.30
N ILE A 24 2.42 -9.26 -14.64
CA ILE A 24 1.44 -10.07 -15.38
C ILE A 24 1.58 -11.58 -15.07
N ASN A 25 2.78 -12.02 -14.69
CA ASN A 25 3.08 -13.41 -14.39
C ASN A 25 2.96 -13.75 -12.90
N ALA A 26 2.79 -12.74 -12.03
CA ALA A 26 2.74 -12.93 -10.58
C ALA A 26 1.46 -13.67 -10.17
N ARG A 27 1.59 -14.71 -9.35
CA ARG A 27 0.45 -15.54 -8.91
C ARG A 27 0.04 -15.30 -7.46
N HIS A 28 0.96 -14.81 -6.64
CA HIS A 28 0.73 -14.63 -5.21
C HIS A 28 0.96 -13.18 -4.80
N PHE A 29 -0.03 -12.64 -4.10
CA PHE A 29 -0.01 -11.26 -3.62
C PHE A 29 -0.33 -11.20 -2.13
N THR A 30 0.36 -10.31 -1.43
CA THR A 30 0.04 -9.91 -0.07
C THR A 30 -0.73 -8.60 -0.09
N LYS A 31 -1.83 -8.53 0.66
CA LYS A 31 -2.57 -7.29 0.87
C LYS A 31 -1.86 -6.47 1.94
N ALA A 32 -1.61 -5.20 1.67
CA ALA A 32 -1.13 -4.22 2.64
C ALA A 32 -2.04 -3.00 2.67
N ALA A 33 -2.14 -2.35 3.82
CA ALA A 33 -2.70 -1.01 3.89
C ALA A 33 -1.70 -0.05 3.22
N GLY A 34 -2.21 0.83 2.35
CA GLY A 34 -1.39 1.72 1.56
C GLY A 34 -1.99 3.11 1.43
N GLY A 35 -1.29 3.95 0.68
CA GLY A 35 -1.62 5.35 0.44
C GLY A 35 -0.67 6.26 1.20
N ALA A 36 -0.03 7.20 0.49
CA ALA A 36 1.03 8.01 1.10
C ALA A 36 0.57 8.75 2.36
N PRO A 37 -0.62 9.39 2.40
CA PRO A 37 -1.10 10.04 3.63
C PRO A 37 -1.50 9.03 4.72
N MET A 38 -1.98 7.83 4.37
CA MET A 38 -2.28 6.77 5.34
C MET A 38 -1.00 6.24 5.99
N ASN A 39 0.04 6.00 5.20
CA ASN A 39 1.32 5.49 5.68
C ASN A 39 2.01 6.47 6.64
N VAL A 40 1.81 7.78 6.47
CA VAL A 40 2.30 8.80 7.41
C VAL A 40 1.45 8.85 8.70
N ALA A 41 0.17 8.46 8.61
CA ALA A 41 -0.75 8.45 9.74
C ALA A 41 -0.68 7.17 10.61
N ALA A 42 -0.04 6.11 10.12
CA ALA A 42 0.05 4.79 10.75
C ALA A 42 1.04 4.70 11.91
#